data_AF-A0A9D2GIU4-F1
#
_entry.id   AF-A0A9D2GIU4-F1
#
_cell.length_a   1.000
_cell.length_b   1.000
_cell.length_c   1.000
_cell.angle_alpha   90.00
_cell.angle_beta   90.00
_cell.angle_gamma   90.00
#
_symmetry.space_group_name_H-M   'P 1'
#
loop_
_entity.id
_entity.type
_entity.pdbx_description
1 polymer ?
#
loop_
_entity_poly.entity_id
_entity_poly.type
_entity_poly.pdbx_seq_one_letter_code
_entity_poly.pdbx_strand_id
1 'polypeptide(L)'
;MAFTQLDLNYATEYSKAMANAYPYLSYFADLYGSPNSATYKPLSGKAVAVQSMTVSGARAVNRDQITGTFNRNFNTQEQILTMRMDREWDTLADPMDIQEDPIVNIANITKTFNQFQKVPEMDAYAASALATAATGFGAVDTTALTAENILSQWDSYLAYMVDQRIPRDRIRCKMTPDTYKLLKEAAGITRFVEADTGIRNIDRNVGKLDGVTIMEVPKDMMMNAYDFTDGWAAAEGAKQINMLMFDPLAIAAPVVYETSMMSAPTAQSKGKWLYYERYYYDVFALNQRLPGIFVHLASAAALGSLTFTTTAGADSTHTVINGLAPAPYGMAYVAKSGASADLPDYGEVCTSGWTPVQNGDAITTASGQTITVALVNATKGNTAVAGGSAAAVVGA
;
A
#
# COMPACT_ATOMS: atom_id res chain seq x y z
N MET A 1 12.47 44.58 32.67
CA MET A 1 11.10 44.20 32.30
C MET A 1 11.11 42.71 32.06
N ALA A 2 10.39 41.93 32.86
CA ALA A 2 10.30 40.50 32.69
C ALA A 2 9.61 40.25 31.34
N PHE A 3 10.33 39.62 30.41
CA PHE A 3 9.73 39.09 29.20
C PHE A 3 8.79 37.97 29.67
N THR A 4 7.49 38.27 29.81
CA THR A 4 6.49 37.21 29.90
C THR A 4 6.50 36.54 28.54
N GLN A 5 7.19 35.41 28.44
CA GLN A 5 7.00 34.45 27.36
C GLN A 5 5.49 34.20 27.34
N LEU A 6 4.80 34.71 26.31
CA LEU A 6 3.44 34.29 26.04
C LEU A 6 3.50 32.75 26.00
N ASP A 7 2.66 32.08 26.78
CA ASP A 7 2.39 30.64 26.64
C ASP A 7 1.71 30.44 25.28
N LEU A 8 2.46 30.70 24.21
CA LEU A 8 2.11 30.29 22.87
C LEU A 8 2.18 28.78 22.94
N ASN A 9 1.02 28.13 22.95
CA ASN A 9 0.93 26.70 22.84
C ASN A 9 1.42 26.34 21.42
N TYR A 10 2.74 26.19 21.29
CA TYR A 10 3.44 25.92 20.04
C TYR A 10 2.90 24.65 19.37
N ALA A 11 2.41 23.66 20.14
CA ALA A 11 1.72 22.50 19.59
C ALA A 11 0.42 22.89 18.86
N THR A 12 -0.34 23.86 19.38
CA THR A 12 -1.57 24.34 18.74
C THR A 12 -1.27 25.11 17.44
N GLU A 13 -0.30 26.01 17.45
CA GLU A 13 0.07 26.76 16.24
C GLU A 13 0.73 25.87 15.19
N TYR A 14 1.62 24.98 15.61
CA TYR A 14 2.23 23.98 14.75
C TYR A 14 1.19 23.03 14.15
N SER A 15 0.19 22.60 14.93
CA SER A 15 -0.91 21.78 14.40
C SER A 15 -1.71 22.50 13.31
N LYS A 16 -1.92 23.82 13.42
CA LYS A 16 -2.58 24.64 12.40
C LYS A 16 -1.71 24.78 11.14
N ALA A 17 -0.42 25.03 11.31
CA ALA A 17 0.53 25.11 10.20
C ALA A 17 0.63 23.77 9.45
N MET A 18 0.69 22.66 10.18
CA MET A 18 0.66 21.31 9.62
C MET A 18 -0.67 21.03 8.91
N ALA A 19 -1.82 21.35 9.51
CA ALA A 19 -3.13 21.20 8.87
C ALA A 19 -3.24 21.92 7.52
N ASN A 20 -2.56 23.06 7.35
CA ASN A 20 -2.49 23.77 6.06
C ASN A 20 -1.51 23.15 5.07
N ALA A 21 -0.46 22.45 5.55
CA ALA A 21 0.56 21.81 4.71
C ALA A 21 0.18 20.38 4.27
N TYR A 22 -0.55 19.63 5.11
CA TYR A 22 -0.98 18.25 4.81
C TYR A 22 -1.64 18.10 3.43
N PRO A 23 -2.56 18.97 2.97
CA PRO A 23 -3.17 18.86 1.65
C PRO A 23 -2.20 18.85 0.47
N TYR A 24 -1.01 19.42 0.64
CA TYR A 24 0.01 19.52 -0.42
C TYR A 24 1.13 18.49 -0.29
N LEU A 25 1.30 17.89 0.89
CA LEU A 25 2.40 16.98 1.20
C LEU A 25 1.93 15.52 1.29
N SER A 26 0.72 15.28 1.78
CA SER A 26 0.18 13.94 2.02
C SER A 26 -0.65 13.48 0.83
N TYR A 27 -0.41 12.24 0.41
CA TYR A 27 -1.26 11.52 -0.55
C TYR A 27 -2.59 11.07 0.07
N PHE A 28 -2.68 11.05 1.41
CA PHE A 28 -3.87 10.66 2.19
C PHE A 28 -4.50 11.85 2.94
N ALA A 29 -4.30 13.08 2.45
CA ALA A 29 -4.88 14.27 3.08
C ALA A 29 -6.41 14.23 3.19
N ASP A 30 -7.10 13.55 2.27
CA ASP A 30 -8.54 13.32 2.28
C ASP A 30 -9.01 12.40 3.41
N LEU A 31 -8.14 11.50 3.88
CA LEU A 31 -8.36 10.63 5.02
C LEU A 31 -8.13 11.38 6.34
N TYR A 32 -7.01 12.09 6.46
CA TYR A 32 -6.68 12.88 7.66
C TYR A 32 -7.62 14.07 7.84
N GLY A 33 -8.08 14.68 6.75
CA GLY A 33 -9.07 15.75 6.74
C GLY A 33 -10.53 15.29 6.83
N SER A 34 -10.81 13.99 7.05
CA SER A 34 -12.19 13.51 7.11
C SER A 34 -12.97 14.14 8.29
N PRO A 35 -14.29 14.37 8.15
CA PRO A 35 -15.11 14.88 9.25
C PRO A 35 -15.05 14.02 10.53
N ASN A 36 -14.89 12.72 10.36
CA ASN A 36 -14.74 11.76 11.46
C ASN A 36 -13.42 11.95 12.20
N SER A 37 -12.32 12.27 11.50
CA SER A 37 -11.00 12.51 12.11
C SER A 37 -11.02 13.70 13.08
N ALA A 38 -11.83 14.73 12.78
CA ALA A 38 -12.04 15.86 13.69
C ALA A 38 -12.97 15.51 14.87
N THR A 39 -13.99 14.68 14.63
CA THR A 39 -15.00 14.31 15.64
C THR A 39 -14.45 13.31 16.65
N TYR A 40 -13.73 12.28 16.18
CA TYR A 40 -13.18 11.20 16.99
C TYR A 40 -11.73 11.48 17.38
N LYS A 41 -11.47 12.68 17.88
CA LYS A 41 -10.16 13.07 18.42
C LYS A 41 -10.21 12.98 19.95
N PRO A 42 -9.31 12.21 20.59
CA PRO A 42 -9.29 12.16 22.05
C PRO A 42 -8.91 13.55 22.60
N LEU A 43 -9.73 14.06 23.52
CA LEU A 43 -9.52 15.34 24.20
C LEU A 43 -8.64 15.18 25.45
N SER A 44 -8.67 13.99 26.06
CA SER A 44 -7.84 13.57 27.20
C SER A 44 -7.72 12.04 27.19
N GLY A 45 -6.52 11.51 27.46
CA GLY A 45 -6.20 10.08 27.31
C GLY A 45 -5.91 9.67 25.87
N LYS A 46 -5.69 8.36 25.65
CA LYS A 46 -5.32 7.79 24.33
C LYS A 46 -6.50 7.13 23.59
N ALA A 47 -7.71 7.15 24.14
CA ALA A 47 -8.85 6.44 23.57
C ALA A 47 -10.06 7.33 23.32
N VAL A 48 -10.79 7.06 22.24
CA VAL A 48 -12.08 7.69 21.93
C VAL A 48 -13.13 6.59 21.70
N ALA A 49 -14.29 6.75 22.33
CA ALA A 49 -15.40 5.83 22.16
C ALA A 49 -16.28 6.27 21.00
N VAL A 50 -16.47 5.40 20.01
CA VAL A 50 -17.44 5.59 18.93
C VAL A 50 -18.70 4.82 19.27
N GLN A 51 -19.78 5.56 19.48
CA GLN A 51 -21.09 4.97 19.69
C GLN A 51 -21.79 4.75 18.36
N SER A 52 -22.45 3.61 18.27
CA SER A 52 -23.21 3.22 17.09
C SER A 52 -24.58 2.69 17.50
N MET A 53 -25.56 2.86 16.63
CA MET A 53 -26.94 2.44 16.88
C MET A 53 -27.46 1.64 15.71
N THR A 54 -28.10 0.51 16.00
CA THR A 54 -28.87 -0.25 15.03
C THR A 54 -30.35 -0.13 15.35
N VAL A 55 -31.19 -0.06 14.33
CA VAL A 55 -32.66 0.04 14.46
C VAL A 55 -33.33 -1.02 13.60
N SER A 56 -34.47 -1.54 14.06
CA SER A 56 -35.29 -2.44 13.25
C SER A 56 -36.15 -1.67 12.25
N GLY A 57 -36.52 -2.33 11.15
CA GLY A 57 -37.39 -1.76 10.12
C GLY A 57 -38.84 -1.54 10.59
N ALA A 58 -39.58 -0.75 9.80
CA ALA A 58 -41.02 -0.56 10.00
C ALA A 58 -41.78 -1.89 9.76
N ARG A 59 -42.87 -2.09 10.52
CA ARG A 59 -43.81 -3.19 10.33
C ARG A 59 -45.14 -2.67 9.79
N ALA A 60 -45.87 -3.50 9.04
CA ALA A 60 -47.21 -3.16 8.59
C ALA A 60 -48.13 -2.85 9.79
N VAL A 61 -48.90 -1.76 9.69
CA VAL A 61 -49.85 -1.37 10.73
C VAL A 61 -51.19 -2.06 10.49
N ASN A 62 -51.78 -2.63 11.54
CA ASN A 62 -53.19 -2.96 11.54
C ASN A 62 -53.98 -1.68 11.87
N ARG A 63 -54.84 -1.22 10.96
CA ARG A 63 -55.61 0.02 11.14
C ARG A 63 -56.83 -0.14 12.04
N ASP A 64 -57.31 -1.37 12.22
CA ASP A 64 -58.55 -1.65 12.95
C ASP A 64 -58.31 -1.97 14.42
N GLN A 65 -57.10 -2.41 14.77
CA GLN A 65 -56.73 -2.77 16.14
C GLN A 65 -55.27 -2.44 16.46
N ILE A 66 -55.01 -2.01 17.70
CA ILE A 66 -53.66 -1.93 18.25
C ILE A 66 -53.22 -3.32 18.73
N THR A 67 -52.77 -4.15 17.79
CA THR A 67 -52.23 -5.49 18.11
C THR A 67 -50.70 -5.47 18.24
N GLY A 68 -50.19 -5.99 19.37
CA GLY A 68 -48.78 -6.35 19.58
C GLY A 68 -48.11 -5.72 20.81
N THR A 69 -47.06 -6.38 21.32
CA THR A 69 -46.18 -5.85 22.38
C THR A 69 -45.27 -4.76 21.80
N PHE A 70 -45.14 -3.64 22.51
CA PHE A 70 -44.13 -2.63 22.21
C PHE A 70 -42.77 -3.12 22.70
N ASN A 71 -41.89 -3.49 21.77
CA ASN A 71 -40.53 -3.91 22.06
C ASN A 71 -39.53 -2.79 21.73
N ARG A 72 -38.38 -2.81 22.41
CA ARG A 72 -37.25 -1.93 22.07
C ARG A 72 -36.73 -2.32 20.68
N ASN A 73 -36.79 -1.37 19.76
CA ASN A 73 -36.42 -1.55 18.35
C ASN A 73 -35.05 -0.96 17.99
N PHE A 74 -34.24 -0.62 19.00
CA PHE A 74 -32.90 -0.09 18.81
C PHE A 74 -31.91 -0.78 19.75
N ASN A 75 -30.69 -0.99 19.27
CA ASN A 75 -29.56 -1.40 20.11
C ASN A 75 -28.41 -0.42 19.94
N THR A 76 -27.56 -0.33 20.95
CA THR A 76 -26.37 0.53 20.96
C THR A 76 -25.13 -0.32 21.15
N GLN A 77 -24.09 -0.05 20.39
CA GLN A 77 -22.78 -0.68 20.52
C GLN A 77 -21.70 0.39 20.58
N GLU A 78 -20.68 0.14 21.39
CA GLU A 78 -19.54 1.02 21.56
C GLU A 78 -18.27 0.36 20.99
N GLN A 79 -17.54 1.11 20.17
CA GLN A 79 -16.22 0.75 19.67
C GLN A 79 -15.20 1.68 20.30
N ILE A 80 -14.28 1.15 21.09
CA ILE A 80 -13.19 1.92 21.70
C ILE A 80 -12.02 1.97 20.71
N LEU A 81 -11.66 3.16 20.27
CA LEU A 81 -10.52 3.42 19.39
C LEU A 81 -9.35 3.93 20.24
N THR A 82 -8.29 3.14 20.38
CA THR A 82 -7.10 3.50 21.17
C THR A 82 -5.94 3.82 20.24
N MET A 83 -5.34 5.00 20.39
CA MET A 83 -4.21 5.47 19.58
C MET A 83 -2.97 4.59 19.79
N ARG A 84 -2.45 4.04 18.70
CA ARG A 84 -1.32 3.10 18.66
C ARG A 84 0.01 3.77 18.36
N MET A 85 0.04 4.82 17.52
CA MET A 85 1.30 5.49 17.17
C MET A 85 1.54 6.67 18.12
N ASP A 86 2.60 6.53 18.93
CA ASP A 86 3.13 7.53 19.85
C ASP A 86 4.56 7.82 19.39
N ARG A 87 4.77 8.99 18.78
CA ARG A 87 6.02 9.34 18.12
C ARG A 87 6.62 10.59 18.73
N GLU A 88 7.93 10.58 18.86
CA GLU A 88 8.72 11.76 19.20
C GLU A 88 9.82 11.97 18.17
N TRP A 89 10.24 13.20 18.03
CA TRP A 89 11.41 13.56 17.25
C TRP A 89 12.12 14.74 17.89
N ASP A 90 13.42 14.60 18.05
CA ASP A 90 14.28 15.58 18.67
C ASP A 90 15.53 15.84 17.83
N THR A 91 16.02 17.08 17.88
CA THR A 91 17.24 17.43 17.18
C THR A 91 17.95 18.60 17.84
N LEU A 92 19.27 18.63 17.64
CA LEU A 92 20.17 19.65 18.17
C LEU A 92 20.73 20.45 16.99
N ALA A 93 20.70 21.78 17.09
CA ALA A 93 21.35 22.67 16.13
C ALA A 93 22.43 23.50 16.83
N ASP A 94 23.68 23.36 16.38
CA ASP A 94 24.80 24.13 16.91
C ASP A 94 24.79 25.56 16.33
N PRO A 95 24.94 26.61 17.16
CA PRO A 95 25.07 27.97 16.67
C PRO A 95 26.22 28.19 15.67
N MET A 96 27.31 27.44 15.75
CA MET A 96 28.41 27.54 14.77
C MET A 96 27.97 26.97 13.41
N ASP A 97 27.31 25.82 13.39
CA ASP A 97 26.79 25.22 12.15
C ASP A 97 25.78 26.13 11.44
N ILE A 98 24.91 26.82 12.21
CA ILE A 98 23.94 27.79 11.68
C ILE A 98 24.64 29.02 11.06
N GLN A 99 25.82 29.40 11.57
CA GLN A 99 26.61 30.52 11.03
C GLN A 99 27.44 30.12 9.82
N GLU A 100 27.94 28.88 9.79
CA GLU A 100 28.77 28.34 8.70
C GLU A 100 27.93 27.94 7.48
N ASP A 101 26.72 27.42 7.70
CA ASP A 101 25.79 27.04 6.63
C ASP A 101 24.39 27.66 6.84
N PRO A 102 23.98 28.64 6.01
CA PRO A 102 22.68 29.28 6.12
C PRO A 102 21.49 28.32 5.85
N ILE A 103 21.73 27.14 5.28
CA ILE A 103 20.71 26.09 5.10
C ILE A 103 20.34 25.47 6.45
N VAL A 104 21.32 25.32 7.35
CA VAL A 104 21.16 24.72 8.68
C VAL A 104 20.47 25.73 9.60
N ASN A 105 19.14 25.75 9.54
CA ASN A 105 18.33 26.42 10.53
C ASN A 105 17.13 25.54 10.89
N ILE A 106 16.59 25.75 12.09
CA ILE A 106 15.56 24.88 12.66
C ILE A 106 14.28 24.85 11.80
N ALA A 107 13.95 25.95 11.12
CA ALA A 107 12.81 26.00 10.21
C ALA A 107 12.99 25.08 8.98
N ASN A 108 14.17 25.09 8.37
CA ASN A 108 14.50 24.21 7.24
C ASN A 108 14.61 22.75 7.66
N ILE A 109 15.20 22.50 8.84
CA ILE A 109 15.33 21.16 9.42
C ILE A 109 13.93 20.55 9.67
N THR A 110 13.06 21.27 10.39
CA THR A 110 11.68 20.81 10.67
C THR A 110 10.84 20.69 9.40
N LYS A 111 11.01 21.57 8.42
CA LYS A 111 10.35 21.44 7.10
C LYS A 111 10.79 20.17 6.38
N THR A 112 12.09 19.90 6.33
CA THR A 112 12.65 18.70 5.70
C THR A 112 12.16 17.43 6.41
N PHE A 113 12.17 17.42 7.74
CA PHE A 113 11.61 16.31 8.53
C PHE A 113 10.14 16.05 8.19
N ASN A 114 9.31 17.10 8.19
CA ASN A 114 7.90 16.97 7.86
C ASN A 114 7.67 16.43 6.44
N GLN A 115 8.44 16.91 5.46
CA GLN A 115 8.29 16.54 4.05
C GLN A 115 8.79 15.13 3.72
N PHE A 116 9.92 14.71 4.29
CA PHE A 116 10.59 13.48 3.87
C PHE A 116 10.45 12.32 4.85
N GLN A 117 10.08 12.58 6.10
CA GLN A 117 9.98 11.54 7.13
C GLN A 117 8.56 11.45 7.68
N LYS A 118 8.08 12.50 8.34
CA LYS A 118 6.82 12.45 9.10
C LYS A 118 5.58 12.20 8.25
N VAL A 119 5.37 13.00 7.19
CA VAL A 119 4.17 12.86 6.35
C VAL A 119 4.21 11.54 5.57
N PRO A 120 5.34 11.14 4.94
CA PRO A 120 5.47 9.81 4.34
C PRO A 120 5.20 8.64 5.29
N GLU A 121 5.72 8.70 6.53
CA GLU A 121 5.44 7.68 7.55
C GLU A 121 3.94 7.56 7.84
N MET A 122 3.27 8.71 8.03
CA MET A 122 1.82 8.74 8.25
C MET A 122 1.03 8.17 7.06
N ASP A 123 1.45 8.46 5.84
CA ASP A 123 0.81 7.93 4.63
C ASP A 123 1.00 6.40 4.50
N ALA A 124 2.21 5.91 4.75
CA ALA A 124 2.53 4.48 4.78
C ALA A 124 1.73 3.74 5.88
N TYR A 125 1.60 4.34 7.06
CA TYR A 125 0.75 3.81 8.13
C TYR A 125 -0.72 3.77 7.73
N ALA A 126 -1.24 4.82 7.07
CA ALA A 126 -2.62 4.83 6.60
C ALA A 126 -2.90 3.71 5.60
N ALA A 127 -2.00 3.50 4.63
CA ALA A 127 -2.14 2.44 3.63
C ALA A 127 -2.18 1.05 4.28
N SER A 128 -1.23 0.76 5.18
CA SER A 128 -1.14 -0.54 5.87
C SER A 128 -2.28 -0.79 6.86
N ALA A 129 -2.72 0.23 7.60
CA ALA A 129 -3.86 0.13 8.52
C ALA A 129 -5.17 -0.17 7.77
N LEU A 130 -5.41 0.50 6.63
CA LEU A 130 -6.57 0.23 5.79
C LEU A 130 -6.51 -1.14 5.12
N ALA A 131 -5.34 -1.56 4.65
CA ALA A 131 -5.15 -2.91 4.11
C ALA A 131 -5.43 -3.99 5.16
N THR A 132 -4.98 -3.78 6.40
CA THR A 132 -5.28 -4.68 7.52
C THR A 132 -6.77 -4.74 7.81
N ALA A 133 -7.45 -3.59 7.84
CA ALA A 133 -8.90 -3.53 8.09
C ALA A 133 -9.71 -4.21 6.98
N ALA A 134 -9.37 -3.95 5.72
CA ALA A 134 -10.03 -4.56 4.56
C ALA A 134 -9.81 -6.07 4.51
N THR A 135 -8.58 -6.53 4.77
CA THR A 135 -8.25 -7.97 4.82
C THR A 135 -8.99 -8.67 5.94
N GLY A 136 -9.07 -8.07 7.13
CA GLY A 136 -9.82 -8.62 8.27
C GLY A 136 -11.33 -8.73 8.01
N PHE A 137 -11.89 -7.87 7.16
CA PHE A 137 -13.30 -7.92 6.74
C PHE A 137 -13.55 -8.86 5.54
N GLY A 138 -12.52 -9.13 4.73
CA GLY A 138 -12.63 -9.91 3.49
C GLY A 138 -12.88 -9.07 2.23
N ALA A 139 -12.73 -7.74 2.30
CA ALA A 139 -12.81 -6.84 1.15
C ALA A 139 -11.44 -6.69 0.45
N VAL A 140 -10.88 -7.83 0.03
CA VAL A 140 -9.56 -7.91 -0.60
C VAL A 140 -9.62 -8.73 -1.88
N ASP A 141 -8.93 -8.28 -2.92
CA ASP A 141 -8.67 -9.04 -4.13
C ASP A 141 -7.16 -9.08 -4.41
N THR A 142 -6.69 -10.19 -4.96
CA THR A 142 -5.29 -10.46 -5.31
C THR A 142 -5.12 -10.84 -6.79
N THR A 143 -6.16 -10.68 -7.60
CA THR A 143 -6.14 -11.03 -9.02
C THR A 143 -5.08 -10.20 -9.75
N ALA A 144 -4.20 -10.83 -10.54
CA ALA A 144 -3.17 -10.10 -11.28
C ALA A 144 -3.80 -9.13 -12.29
N LEU A 145 -3.43 -7.85 -12.23
CA LEU A 145 -4.00 -6.82 -13.09
C LEU A 145 -3.25 -6.74 -14.42
N THR A 146 -4.01 -6.61 -15.50
CA THR A 146 -3.54 -6.39 -16.87
C THR A 146 -4.37 -5.27 -17.52
N ALA A 147 -3.89 -4.71 -18.62
CA ALA A 147 -4.64 -3.70 -19.37
C ALA A 147 -6.00 -4.21 -19.89
N GLU A 148 -6.16 -5.53 -20.01
CA GLU A 148 -7.39 -6.17 -20.49
C GLU A 148 -8.44 -6.37 -19.38
N ASN A 149 -8.00 -6.60 -18.14
CA ASN A 149 -8.91 -6.94 -17.03
C ASN A 149 -9.16 -5.79 -16.04
N ILE A 150 -8.33 -4.74 -16.04
CA ILE A 150 -8.38 -3.71 -14.99
C ILE A 150 -9.75 -3.01 -14.91
N LEU A 151 -10.41 -2.78 -16.05
CA LEU A 151 -11.73 -2.14 -16.08
C LEU A 151 -12.84 -3.07 -15.57
N SER A 152 -12.80 -4.37 -15.89
CA SER A 152 -13.80 -5.32 -15.40
C SER A 152 -13.66 -5.60 -13.91
N GLN A 153 -12.42 -5.61 -13.40
CA GLN A 153 -12.14 -5.68 -11.97
C GLN A 153 -12.64 -4.42 -11.24
N TRP A 154 -12.34 -3.24 -11.78
CA TRP A 154 -12.84 -1.97 -11.27
C TRP A 154 -14.37 -1.94 -11.15
N ASP A 155 -15.09 -2.34 -12.20
CA ASP A 155 -16.56 -2.40 -12.19
C ASP A 155 -17.09 -3.36 -11.12
N SER A 156 -16.41 -4.49 -10.92
CA SER A 156 -16.77 -5.48 -9.89
C SER A 156 -16.61 -4.91 -8.48
N TYR A 157 -15.55 -4.14 -8.23
CA TYR A 157 -15.33 -3.47 -6.94
C TYR A 157 -16.39 -2.39 -6.68
N LEU A 158 -16.73 -1.59 -7.70
CA LEU A 158 -17.77 -0.58 -7.58
C LEU A 158 -19.15 -1.21 -7.35
N ALA A 159 -19.49 -2.30 -8.05
CA ALA A 159 -20.73 -3.02 -7.82
C ALA A 159 -20.83 -3.50 -6.37
N TYR A 160 -19.76 -4.12 -5.85
CA TYR A 160 -19.69 -4.56 -4.46
C TYR A 160 -19.92 -3.40 -3.47
N MET A 161 -19.21 -2.27 -3.62
CA MET A 161 -19.34 -1.14 -2.69
C MET A 161 -20.73 -0.48 -2.77
N VAL A 162 -21.34 -0.44 -3.96
CA VAL A 162 -22.67 0.14 -4.15
C VAL A 162 -23.77 -0.74 -3.56
N ASP A 163 -23.64 -2.07 -3.66
CA ASP A 163 -24.56 -3.02 -3.01
C ASP A 163 -24.54 -2.86 -1.48
N GLN A 164 -23.41 -2.43 -0.94
CA GLN A 164 -23.24 -2.06 0.48
C GLN A 164 -23.74 -0.64 0.81
N ARG A 165 -24.42 0.01 -0.14
CA ARG A 165 -25.04 1.35 -0.03
C ARG A 165 -24.05 2.48 0.19
N ILE A 166 -22.84 2.35 -0.34
CA ILE A 166 -21.85 3.43 -0.32
C ILE A 166 -22.04 4.30 -1.57
N PRO A 167 -22.27 5.62 -1.42
CA PRO A 167 -22.38 6.51 -2.57
C PRO A 167 -21.06 6.59 -3.35
N ARG A 168 -21.12 6.37 -4.66
CA ARG A 168 -19.94 6.35 -5.55
C ARG A 168 -19.11 7.64 -5.48
N ASP A 169 -19.75 8.79 -5.45
CA ASP A 169 -19.08 10.11 -5.40
C ASP A 169 -18.22 10.33 -4.15
N ARG A 170 -18.44 9.54 -3.11
CA ARG A 170 -17.70 9.62 -1.85
C ARG A 170 -16.44 8.76 -1.86
N ILE A 171 -16.39 7.75 -2.73
CA ILE A 171 -15.26 6.82 -2.82
C ILE A 171 -14.04 7.57 -3.36
N ARG A 172 -12.88 7.28 -2.78
CA ARG A 172 -11.56 7.73 -3.22
C ARG A 172 -10.71 6.51 -3.52
N CYS A 173 -9.98 6.54 -4.63
CA CYS A 173 -9.08 5.47 -5.03
C CYS A 173 -7.64 5.98 -5.05
N LYS A 174 -6.75 5.29 -4.32
CA LYS A 174 -5.30 5.49 -4.37
C LYS A 174 -4.70 4.34 -5.17
N MET A 175 -3.90 4.67 -6.17
CA MET A 175 -3.31 3.66 -7.08
C MET A 175 -1.81 3.86 -7.17
N THR A 176 -1.06 2.75 -7.32
CA THR A 176 0.37 2.85 -7.66
C THR A 176 0.55 3.30 -9.11
N PRO A 177 1.68 3.94 -9.47
CA PRO A 177 1.94 4.39 -10.83
C PRO A 177 1.89 3.26 -11.87
N ASP A 178 2.31 2.05 -11.48
CA ASP A 178 2.27 0.87 -12.36
C ASP A 178 0.82 0.47 -12.68
N THR A 179 -0.05 0.45 -11.67
CA THR A 179 -1.48 0.15 -11.85
C THR A 179 -2.19 1.25 -12.62
N TYR A 180 -1.83 2.51 -12.37
CA TYR A 180 -2.36 3.65 -13.10
C TYR A 180 -1.96 3.65 -14.58
N LYS A 181 -0.74 3.19 -14.89
CA LYS A 181 -0.30 2.95 -16.27
C LYS A 181 -1.17 1.90 -16.95
N LEU A 182 -1.44 0.76 -16.30
CA LEU A 182 -2.33 -0.28 -16.83
C LEU A 182 -3.73 0.28 -17.11
N LEU A 183 -4.26 1.12 -16.22
CA LEU A 183 -5.55 1.78 -16.41
C LEU A 183 -5.54 2.65 -17.68
N LYS A 184 -4.49 3.45 -17.87
CA LYS A 184 -4.33 4.30 -19.07
C LYS A 184 -4.15 3.50 -20.37
N GLU A 185 -3.65 2.27 -20.28
CA GLU A 185 -3.46 1.37 -21.43
C GLU A 185 -4.73 0.58 -21.79
N ALA A 186 -5.71 0.52 -20.89
CA ALA A 186 -6.95 -0.22 -21.11
C ALA A 186 -7.71 0.29 -22.35
N ALA A 187 -8.11 -0.65 -23.21
CA ALA A 187 -8.72 -0.34 -24.50
C ALA A 187 -10.03 0.45 -24.42
N GLY A 188 -10.74 0.38 -23.28
CA GLY A 188 -11.98 1.11 -23.04
C GLY A 188 -11.81 2.63 -22.83
N ILE A 189 -10.59 3.11 -22.57
CA ILE A 189 -10.32 4.53 -22.36
C ILE A 189 -9.88 5.17 -23.69
N THR A 190 -10.82 5.80 -24.40
CA THR A 190 -10.55 6.51 -25.65
C THR A 190 -9.92 7.87 -25.39
N ARG A 191 -8.85 8.19 -26.11
CA ARG A 191 -8.10 9.44 -25.96
C ARG A 191 -8.66 10.49 -26.90
N PHE A 192 -9.21 11.57 -26.36
CA PHE A 192 -9.59 12.74 -27.15
C PHE A 192 -8.38 13.67 -27.29
N VAL A 193 -7.93 13.90 -28.52
CA VAL A 193 -6.93 14.92 -28.84
C VAL A 193 -7.69 16.09 -29.43
N GLU A 194 -7.88 17.15 -28.65
CA GLU A 194 -8.44 18.38 -29.18
C GLU A 194 -7.46 18.98 -30.20
N ALA A 195 -7.95 19.16 -31.42
CA ALA A 195 -7.16 19.68 -32.53
C ALA A 195 -7.29 21.21 -32.61
N ASP A 196 -6.66 21.91 -31.67
CA ASP A 196 -6.50 23.38 -31.76
C ASP A 196 -5.11 23.76 -32.27
N THR A 197 -5.00 24.94 -32.89
CA THR A 197 -3.78 25.45 -33.54
C THR A 197 -2.83 26.10 -32.52
N GLY A 198 -1.87 25.33 -31.96
CA GLY A 198 -0.85 25.81 -31.03
C GLY A 198 0.12 24.73 -30.51
N ILE A 199 1.02 25.07 -29.56
CA ILE A 199 1.84 24.09 -28.82
C ILE A 199 0.89 23.17 -28.05
N ARG A 200 0.89 21.88 -28.39
CA ARG A 200 -0.05 20.88 -27.89
C ARG A 200 0.43 20.28 -26.58
N ASN A 201 -0.24 20.62 -25.48
CA ASN A 201 -0.15 19.84 -24.25
C ASN A 201 -1.14 18.67 -24.36
N ILE A 202 -0.64 17.45 -24.56
CA ILE A 202 -1.46 16.24 -24.52
C ILE A 202 -1.53 15.78 -23.06
N ASP A 203 -2.67 16.02 -22.40
CA ASP A 203 -2.95 15.43 -21.08
C ASP A 203 -3.53 14.02 -21.25
N ARG A 204 -2.95 13.04 -20.56
CA ARG A 204 -3.38 11.63 -20.57
C ARG A 204 -3.84 11.17 -19.19
N ASN A 205 -4.06 12.09 -18.27
CA ASN A 205 -4.40 11.78 -16.89
C ASN A 205 -5.88 11.44 -16.76
N VAL A 206 -6.16 10.33 -16.06
CA VAL A 206 -7.48 9.96 -15.56
C VAL A 206 -7.58 10.44 -14.11
N GLY A 207 -8.26 11.57 -13.88
CA GLY A 207 -8.47 12.12 -12.53
C GLY A 207 -9.71 11.59 -11.82
N LYS A 208 -10.71 11.13 -12.58
CA LYS A 208 -11.97 10.59 -12.06
C LYS A 208 -12.49 9.52 -13.02
N LEU A 209 -12.96 8.39 -12.48
CA LEU A 209 -13.56 7.30 -13.23
C LEU A 209 -14.85 6.86 -12.51
N ASP A 210 -15.98 6.81 -13.21
CA ASP A 210 -17.30 6.36 -12.69
C ASP A 210 -17.79 7.01 -11.39
N GLY A 211 -17.41 8.27 -11.13
CA GLY A 211 -17.74 8.95 -9.87
C GLY A 211 -16.63 8.92 -8.83
N VAL A 212 -15.61 8.09 -8.98
CA VAL A 212 -14.51 7.90 -8.03
C VAL A 212 -13.29 8.71 -8.42
N THR A 213 -12.78 9.53 -7.50
CA THR A 213 -11.53 10.29 -7.70
C THR A 213 -10.32 9.38 -7.55
N ILE A 214 -9.40 9.43 -8.52
CA ILE A 214 -8.18 8.63 -8.55
C ILE A 214 -6.98 9.53 -8.22
N MET A 215 -6.08 9.04 -7.38
CA MET A 215 -4.80 9.70 -7.07
C MET A 215 -3.67 8.68 -7.10
N GLU A 216 -2.57 9.04 -7.77
CA GLU A 216 -1.35 8.24 -7.82
C GLU A 216 -0.55 8.40 -6.53
N VAL A 217 -0.09 7.28 -5.97
CA VAL A 217 0.72 7.25 -4.74
C VAL A 217 1.98 6.43 -4.98
N PRO A 218 3.18 6.92 -4.61
CA PRO A 218 4.42 6.17 -4.72
C PRO A 218 4.35 4.76 -4.12
N LYS A 219 5.02 3.80 -4.78
CA LYS A 219 4.95 2.38 -4.44
C LYS A 219 5.49 2.04 -3.05
N ASP A 220 6.51 2.77 -2.62
CA ASP A 220 7.16 2.64 -1.32
C ASP A 220 6.20 2.96 -0.17
N MET A 221 5.26 3.89 -0.37
CA MET A 221 4.21 4.27 0.60
C MET A 221 2.93 3.42 0.50
N MET A 222 2.84 2.52 -0.48
CA MET A 222 1.67 1.68 -0.77
C MET A 222 1.92 0.20 -0.49
N MET A 223 2.46 -0.15 0.67
CA MET A 223 2.63 -1.55 1.12
C MET A 223 1.61 -1.91 2.20
N ASN A 224 1.27 -3.19 2.31
CA ASN A 224 0.33 -3.67 3.32
C ASN A 224 0.91 -3.73 4.75
N ALA A 225 2.24 -3.67 4.90
CA ALA A 225 2.92 -3.79 6.19
C ALA A 225 4.23 -3.01 6.20
N TYR A 226 4.53 -2.40 7.35
CA TYR A 226 5.72 -1.59 7.61
C TYR A 226 6.29 -1.87 9.00
N ASP A 227 7.60 -1.67 9.14
CA ASP A 227 8.30 -1.52 10.40
C ASP A 227 8.45 -0.01 10.72
N PHE A 228 8.04 0.37 11.93
CA PHE A 228 8.10 1.73 12.43
C PHE A 228 9.08 1.88 13.60
N THR A 229 10.01 0.93 13.79
CA THR A 229 10.99 0.98 14.90
C THR A 229 11.87 2.22 14.82
N ASP A 230 12.39 2.54 13.63
CA ASP A 230 13.11 3.78 13.34
C ASP A 230 12.71 4.29 11.94
N GLY A 231 12.04 5.44 11.90
CA GLY A 231 11.38 5.94 10.70
C GLY A 231 10.29 4.98 10.18
N TRP A 232 10.27 4.77 8.87
CA TRP A 232 9.35 3.86 8.19
C TRP A 232 10.08 3.04 7.13
N ALA A 233 9.92 1.72 7.19
CA ALA A 233 10.47 0.79 6.20
C ALA A 233 9.46 -0.31 5.90
N ALA A 234 9.41 -0.80 4.65
CA ALA A 234 8.53 -1.92 4.31
C ALA A 234 8.93 -3.17 5.11
N ALA A 235 7.95 -3.83 5.73
CA ALA A 235 8.21 -5.03 6.52
C ALA A 235 8.65 -6.19 5.62
N GLU A 236 9.38 -7.16 6.20
CA GLU A 236 9.71 -8.40 5.48
C GLU A 236 8.42 -9.14 5.08
N GLY A 237 8.31 -9.52 3.80
CA GLY A 237 7.12 -10.16 3.26
C GLY A 237 5.94 -9.22 2.99
N ALA A 238 6.14 -7.90 3.08
CA ALA A 238 5.12 -6.92 2.70
C ALA A 238 4.71 -7.10 1.22
N LYS A 239 3.40 -7.05 0.98
CA LYS A 239 2.79 -7.07 -0.35
C LYS A 239 2.46 -5.66 -0.79
N GLN A 240 2.68 -5.39 -2.07
CA GLN A 240 2.28 -4.15 -2.69
C GLN A 240 0.75 -4.02 -2.68
N ILE A 241 0.24 -2.87 -2.28
CA ILE A 241 -1.14 -2.44 -2.52
C ILE A 241 -1.15 -1.77 -3.89
N ASN A 242 -1.89 -2.33 -4.84
CA ASN A 242 -1.99 -1.77 -6.19
C ASN A 242 -3.11 -0.71 -6.27
N MET A 243 -4.23 -0.99 -5.61
CA MET A 243 -5.37 -0.08 -5.49
C MET A 243 -5.93 -0.13 -4.07
N LEU A 244 -6.23 1.04 -3.53
CA LEU A 244 -6.90 1.20 -2.25
C LEU A 244 -8.10 2.11 -2.45
N MET A 245 -9.28 1.53 -2.37
CA MET A 245 -10.54 2.25 -2.44
C MET A 245 -11.08 2.43 -1.04
N PHE A 246 -11.43 3.66 -0.68
CA PHE A 246 -12.04 3.92 0.60
C PHE A 246 -13.05 5.04 0.57
N ASP A 247 -13.98 4.97 1.51
CA ASP A 247 -14.88 6.03 1.88
C ASP A 247 -14.30 6.82 3.07
N PRO A 248 -14.02 8.13 2.94
CA PRO A 248 -13.55 8.96 4.05
C PRO A 248 -14.46 8.93 5.29
N LEU A 249 -15.76 8.64 5.14
CA LEU A 249 -16.71 8.52 6.26
C LEU A 249 -16.72 7.13 6.93
N ALA A 250 -16.00 6.16 6.39
CA ALA A 250 -15.79 4.85 7.01
C ALA A 250 -14.57 4.84 7.94
N ILE A 251 -13.75 5.88 7.90
CA ILE A 251 -12.45 5.97 8.58
C ILE A 251 -12.48 7.11 9.59
N ALA A 252 -11.64 7.01 10.62
CA ALA A 252 -11.28 8.09 11.52
C ALA A 252 -9.76 8.09 11.72
N ALA A 253 -9.10 9.20 11.41
CA ALA A 253 -7.65 9.32 11.48
C ALA A 253 -7.21 10.56 12.29
N PRO A 254 -7.40 10.52 13.63
CA PRO A 254 -7.08 11.66 14.47
C PRO A 254 -5.56 11.85 14.59
N VAL A 255 -5.13 13.12 14.56
CA VAL A 255 -3.76 13.54 14.84
C VAL A 255 -3.78 14.50 16.02
N VAL A 256 -3.03 14.18 17.07
CA VAL A 256 -2.95 14.93 18.31
C VAL A 256 -1.50 15.31 18.55
N TYR A 257 -1.21 16.60 18.60
CA TYR A 257 0.09 17.11 19.01
C TYR A 257 0.08 17.32 20.53
N GLU A 258 0.96 16.63 21.26
CA GLU A 258 1.08 16.79 22.71
C GLU A 258 1.98 17.96 23.04
N THR A 259 3.18 17.96 22.46
CA THR A 259 4.13 19.04 22.63
C THR A 259 4.92 19.28 21.35
N SER A 260 5.23 20.53 21.11
CA SER A 260 6.22 20.96 20.13
C SER A 260 6.86 22.17 20.76
N MET A 261 8.17 22.10 21.01
CA MET A 261 8.87 23.17 21.72
C MET A 261 10.31 23.29 21.23
N MET A 262 10.82 24.50 21.38
CA MET A 262 12.21 24.83 21.07
C MET A 262 12.80 25.56 22.26
N SER A 263 13.97 25.12 22.71
CA SER A 263 14.73 25.80 23.75
C SER A 263 15.93 26.54 23.18
N ALA A 264 16.16 27.73 23.72
CA ALA A 264 17.39 28.47 23.49
C ALA A 264 18.62 27.71 24.06
N PRO A 265 19.83 28.04 23.58
CA PRO A 265 21.09 27.55 24.13
C PRO A 265 21.20 27.74 25.64
N THR A 266 21.43 26.65 26.36
CA THR A 266 21.69 26.64 27.80
C THR A 266 22.92 25.81 28.12
N ALA A 267 23.43 25.91 29.36
CA ALA A 267 24.50 25.04 29.82
C ALA A 267 24.11 23.54 29.73
N GLN A 268 22.82 23.22 29.94
CA GLN A 268 22.30 21.86 29.84
C GLN A 268 22.31 21.34 28.40
N SER A 269 21.99 22.20 27.42
CA SER A 269 22.10 21.86 25.99
C SER A 269 23.52 22.07 25.43
N LYS A 270 24.51 22.32 26.29
CA LYS A 270 25.91 22.61 25.92
C LYS A 270 26.04 23.74 24.89
N GLY A 271 25.20 24.77 25.00
CA GLY A 271 25.20 25.90 24.07
C GLY A 271 24.48 25.66 22.74
N LYS A 272 23.77 24.52 22.58
CA LYS A 272 23.03 24.18 21.35
C LYS A 272 21.55 24.52 21.44
N TRP A 273 20.92 24.81 20.32
CA TRP A 273 19.45 24.86 20.24
C TRP A 273 18.89 23.44 20.28
N LEU A 274 17.81 23.24 21.02
CA LEU A 274 17.12 21.96 21.13
C LEU A 274 15.69 22.10 20.61
N TYR A 275 15.31 21.25 19.65
CA TYR A 275 13.94 21.09 19.20
C TYR A 275 13.42 19.72 19.66
N TYR A 276 12.18 19.70 20.14
CA TYR A 276 11.49 18.48 20.54
C TYR A 276 10.02 18.56 20.12
N GLU A 277 9.52 17.53 19.45
CA GLU A 277 8.09 17.33 19.22
C GLU A 277 7.64 15.92 19.61
N ARG A 278 6.44 15.81 20.16
CA ARG A 278 5.75 14.54 20.40
C ARG A 278 4.31 14.63 19.94
N TYR A 279 3.88 13.60 19.22
CA TYR A 279 2.56 13.54 18.63
C TYR A 279 2.03 12.11 18.61
N TYR A 280 0.71 12.01 18.70
CA TYR A 280 -0.05 10.78 18.53
C TYR A 280 -0.81 10.83 17.22
N TYR A 281 -0.82 9.73 16.49
CA TYR A 281 -1.72 9.56 15.37
C TYR A 281 -2.20 8.11 15.28
N ASP A 282 -3.31 7.90 14.58
CA ASP A 282 -3.78 6.57 14.25
C ASP A 282 -4.74 6.65 13.06
N VAL A 283 -5.04 5.50 12.46
CA VAL A 283 -6.03 5.31 11.41
C VAL A 283 -6.94 4.15 11.80
N PHE A 284 -8.20 4.47 12.06
CA PHE A 284 -9.22 3.53 12.48
C PHE A 284 -10.28 3.33 11.41
N ALA A 285 -10.62 2.06 11.15
CA ALA A 285 -11.81 1.72 10.40
C ALA A 285 -13.00 1.53 11.36
N LEU A 286 -14.15 2.13 11.03
CA LEU A 286 -15.36 1.99 11.83
C LEU A 286 -16.04 0.65 11.52
N ASN A 287 -16.33 -0.16 12.55
CA ASN A 287 -16.81 -1.54 12.37
C ASN A 287 -18.10 -1.63 11.53
N GLN A 288 -19.02 -0.68 11.70
CA GLN A 288 -20.28 -0.65 10.94
C GLN A 288 -20.13 -0.17 9.50
N ARG A 289 -18.96 0.32 9.10
CA ARG A 289 -18.67 0.88 7.78
C ARG A 289 -17.45 0.25 7.12
N LEU A 290 -16.99 -0.91 7.61
CA LEU A 290 -15.91 -1.69 7.01
C LEU A 290 -16.10 -2.01 5.51
N PRO A 291 -17.32 -2.25 4.98
CA PRO A 291 -17.51 -2.40 3.54
C PRO A 291 -17.10 -1.17 2.71
N GLY A 292 -16.92 -0.02 3.38
CA GLY A 292 -16.42 1.23 2.80
C GLY A 292 -14.95 1.23 2.45
N ILE A 293 -14.20 0.15 2.73
CA ILE A 293 -12.78 0.03 2.45
C ILE A 293 -12.58 -1.25 1.63
N PHE A 294 -11.91 -1.13 0.49
CA PHE A 294 -11.58 -2.24 -0.39
C PHE A 294 -10.14 -2.12 -0.86
N VAL A 295 -9.43 -3.24 -0.90
CA VAL A 295 -8.01 -3.27 -1.26
C VAL A 295 -7.74 -4.29 -2.35
N HIS A 296 -7.05 -3.84 -3.40
CA HIS A 296 -6.37 -4.72 -4.33
C HIS A 296 -4.91 -4.85 -3.91
N LEU A 297 -4.53 -6.05 -3.50
CA LEU A 297 -3.13 -6.40 -3.23
C LEU A 297 -2.52 -7.01 -4.48
N ALA A 298 -1.23 -6.80 -4.67
CA ALA A 298 -0.47 -7.61 -5.61
C ALA A 298 -0.70 -9.09 -5.31
N SER A 299 -0.92 -9.86 -6.39
CA SER A 299 -0.89 -11.31 -6.31
C SER A 299 0.39 -11.72 -5.60
N ALA A 300 0.33 -12.80 -4.81
CA ALA A 300 1.57 -13.41 -4.34
C ALA A 300 2.49 -13.62 -5.55
N ALA A 301 3.77 -13.30 -5.41
CA ALA A 301 4.70 -13.54 -6.49
C ALA A 301 4.67 -15.03 -6.82
N ALA A 302 4.17 -15.36 -8.00
CA ALA A 302 3.98 -16.72 -8.47
C ALA A 302 5.06 -17.01 -9.50
N LEU A 303 5.48 -18.28 -9.57
CA LEU A 303 6.44 -18.71 -10.55
C LEU A 303 5.87 -18.44 -11.94
N GLY A 304 6.55 -17.63 -12.76
CA GLY A 304 6.15 -17.42 -14.16
C GLY A 304 6.16 -18.74 -14.94
N SER A 305 5.32 -18.86 -15.96
CA SER A 305 5.32 -20.04 -16.82
C SER A 305 6.47 -19.99 -17.84
N LEU A 306 7.27 -21.05 -17.91
CA LEU A 306 8.27 -21.25 -18.96
C LEU A 306 7.81 -22.39 -19.88
N THR A 307 7.81 -22.16 -21.20
CA THR A 307 7.53 -23.20 -22.19
C THR A 307 8.80 -23.56 -22.92
N PHE A 308 9.12 -24.86 -23.00
CA PHE A 308 10.23 -25.40 -23.76
C PHE A 308 9.84 -26.80 -24.27
N THR A 309 10.61 -27.32 -25.22
CA THR A 309 10.43 -28.68 -25.74
C THR A 309 11.70 -29.48 -25.55
N THR A 310 11.57 -30.81 -25.60
CA THR A 310 12.66 -31.76 -25.41
C THR A 310 12.80 -32.63 -26.65
N THR A 311 14.04 -32.97 -27.01
CA THR A 311 14.34 -33.90 -28.11
C THR A 311 15.37 -34.93 -27.68
N ALA A 312 15.40 -36.08 -28.37
CA ALA A 312 16.38 -37.13 -28.17
C ALA A 312 17.81 -36.58 -28.16
N GLY A 313 18.57 -36.91 -27.10
CA GLY A 313 20.01 -36.66 -27.05
C GLY A 313 20.81 -37.70 -27.84
N ALA A 314 22.13 -37.65 -27.67
CA ALA A 314 23.06 -38.51 -28.40
C ALA A 314 23.00 -39.99 -27.97
N ASP A 315 22.46 -40.28 -26.80
CA ASP A 315 22.36 -41.62 -26.21
C ASP A 315 21.11 -41.75 -25.32
N SER A 316 20.92 -42.94 -24.74
CA SER A 316 19.80 -43.27 -23.84
C SER A 316 19.84 -42.59 -22.47
N THR A 317 20.84 -41.74 -22.21
CA THR A 317 21.05 -41.03 -20.95
C THR A 317 21.00 -39.52 -21.08
N HIS A 318 20.78 -38.98 -22.28
CA HIS A 318 20.74 -37.54 -22.53
C HIS A 318 19.47 -37.11 -23.26
N THR A 319 18.96 -35.95 -22.87
CA THR A 319 17.85 -35.25 -23.53
C THR A 319 18.29 -33.82 -23.82
N VAL A 320 17.94 -33.28 -24.98
CA VAL A 320 18.25 -31.91 -25.38
C VAL A 320 17.07 -30.98 -25.08
N ILE A 321 17.35 -29.80 -24.52
CA ILE A 321 16.36 -28.76 -24.22
C ILE A 321 16.30 -27.76 -25.37
N ASN A 322 15.11 -27.47 -25.89
CA ASN A 322 14.89 -26.58 -27.02
C ASN A 322 13.81 -25.52 -26.72
N GLY A 323 13.87 -24.41 -27.45
CA GLY A 323 12.87 -23.34 -27.38
C GLY A 323 13.06 -22.38 -26.20
N LEU A 324 14.20 -22.38 -25.53
CA LEU A 324 14.52 -21.37 -24.52
C LEU A 324 14.90 -20.05 -25.21
N ALA A 325 14.12 -19.00 -24.94
CA ALA A 325 14.46 -17.65 -25.38
C ALA A 325 15.74 -17.17 -24.68
N PRO A 326 16.54 -16.26 -25.28
CA PRO A 326 17.69 -15.68 -24.62
C PRO A 326 17.35 -15.15 -23.23
N ALA A 327 18.11 -15.55 -22.21
CA ALA A 327 17.86 -15.11 -20.84
C ALA A 327 17.98 -13.57 -20.75
N PRO A 328 17.00 -12.89 -20.12
CA PRO A 328 17.11 -11.45 -19.86
C PRO A 328 18.36 -11.12 -19.04
N TYR A 329 18.85 -9.87 -19.13
CA TYR A 329 20.04 -9.43 -18.41
C TYR A 329 19.96 -9.72 -16.90
N GLY A 330 21.00 -10.34 -16.35
CA GLY A 330 21.06 -10.72 -14.94
C GLY A 330 20.28 -11.99 -14.57
N MET A 331 19.68 -12.68 -15.56
CA MET A 331 18.99 -13.95 -15.40
C MET A 331 19.76 -15.10 -16.07
N ALA A 332 19.50 -16.33 -15.64
CA ALA A 332 20.04 -17.55 -16.24
C ALA A 332 19.01 -18.69 -16.17
N TYR A 333 19.14 -19.72 -17.01
CA TYR A 333 18.33 -20.93 -16.87
C TYR A 333 19.11 -22.02 -16.13
N VAL A 334 18.40 -22.74 -15.28
CA VAL A 334 18.88 -23.95 -14.63
C VAL A 334 17.86 -25.08 -14.83
N ALA A 335 18.32 -26.31 -14.90
CA ALA A 335 17.48 -27.48 -15.09
C ALA A 335 17.82 -28.60 -14.12
N LYS A 336 16.82 -29.42 -13.79
CA LYS A 336 16.98 -30.68 -13.06
C LYS A 336 16.14 -31.77 -13.70
N SER A 337 16.55 -33.01 -13.51
CA SER A 337 15.80 -34.20 -13.94
C SER A 337 15.28 -34.98 -12.73
N GLY A 338 14.06 -35.50 -12.83
CA GLY A 338 13.41 -36.20 -11.73
C GLY A 338 12.29 -37.14 -12.18
N ALA A 339 11.77 -37.94 -11.25
CA ALA A 339 10.69 -38.89 -11.53
C ALA A 339 9.34 -38.19 -11.85
N SER A 340 9.18 -36.93 -11.46
CA SER A 340 7.99 -36.11 -11.71
C SER A 340 8.36 -34.65 -11.97
N ALA A 341 7.40 -33.87 -12.46
CA ALA A 341 7.50 -32.42 -12.49
C ALA A 341 7.63 -31.88 -11.07
N ASP A 342 8.69 -31.13 -10.79
CA ASP A 342 9.00 -30.57 -9.48
C ASP A 342 9.49 -29.13 -9.66
N LEU A 343 8.53 -28.23 -9.86
CA LEU A 343 8.77 -26.81 -10.09
C LEU A 343 9.20 -26.12 -8.79
N PRO A 344 10.19 -25.22 -8.82
CA PRO A 344 10.57 -24.46 -7.64
C PRO A 344 9.49 -23.45 -7.27
N ASP A 345 9.42 -23.09 -6.00
CA ASP A 345 8.62 -21.95 -5.57
C ASP A 345 9.23 -20.63 -6.09
N TYR A 346 8.40 -19.61 -6.30
CA TYR A 346 8.93 -18.29 -6.65
C TYR A 346 9.87 -17.78 -5.56
N GLY A 347 11.07 -17.37 -5.95
CA GLY A 347 12.12 -16.94 -5.02
C GLY A 347 12.91 -18.08 -4.39
N GLU A 348 12.63 -19.34 -4.71
CA GLU A 348 13.42 -20.47 -4.22
C GLU A 348 14.84 -20.43 -4.81
N VAL A 349 15.84 -20.66 -3.97
CA VAL A 349 17.25 -20.66 -4.35
C VAL A 349 17.58 -21.97 -5.07
N CYS A 350 17.70 -21.91 -6.39
CA CYS A 350 17.94 -23.08 -7.24
C CYS A 350 19.44 -23.33 -7.47
N THR A 351 20.19 -23.59 -6.38
CA THR A 351 21.65 -23.82 -6.44
C THR A 351 22.04 -25.29 -6.23
N SER A 352 21.30 -26.04 -5.42
CA SER A 352 21.57 -27.45 -5.14
C SER A 352 20.71 -28.35 -6.03
N GLY A 353 21.32 -29.30 -6.75
CA GLY A 353 20.60 -30.23 -7.64
C GLY A 353 20.10 -29.63 -8.95
N TRP A 354 20.46 -28.37 -9.24
CA TRP A 354 20.12 -27.64 -10.46
C TRP A 354 21.38 -27.42 -11.29
N THR A 355 21.32 -27.71 -12.59
CA THR A 355 22.43 -27.55 -13.54
C THR A 355 22.16 -26.36 -14.47
N PRO A 356 23.10 -25.42 -14.65
CA PRO A 356 22.94 -24.34 -15.63
C PRO A 356 22.73 -24.89 -17.05
N VAL A 357 21.78 -24.34 -17.79
CA VAL A 357 21.47 -24.76 -19.17
C VAL A 357 21.20 -23.57 -20.08
N GLN A 358 21.40 -23.78 -21.37
CA GLN A 358 21.05 -22.89 -22.46
C GLN A 358 20.21 -23.64 -23.50
N ASN A 359 19.68 -22.90 -24.46
CA ASN A 359 18.96 -23.49 -25.58
C ASN A 359 19.89 -24.40 -26.40
N GLY A 360 19.52 -25.67 -26.57
CA GLY A 360 20.30 -26.68 -27.27
C GLY A 360 21.21 -27.53 -26.37
N ASP A 361 21.26 -27.26 -25.07
CA ASP A 361 22.07 -28.05 -24.14
C ASP A 361 21.46 -29.43 -23.89
N ALA A 362 22.34 -30.42 -23.74
CA ALA A 362 21.99 -31.78 -23.35
C ALA A 362 22.13 -31.96 -21.84
N ILE A 363 21.11 -32.54 -21.21
CA ILE A 363 21.10 -32.85 -19.77
C ILE A 363 20.98 -34.36 -19.54
N THR A 364 21.73 -34.86 -18.56
CA THR A 364 21.67 -36.26 -18.15
C THR A 364 20.31 -36.60 -17.53
N THR A 365 19.59 -37.51 -18.16
CA THR A 365 18.19 -37.86 -17.89
C THR A 365 17.96 -39.33 -18.22
N ALA A 366 17.19 -40.03 -17.37
CA ALA A 366 16.77 -41.39 -17.67
C ALA A 366 15.43 -41.43 -18.41
N SER A 367 15.19 -42.50 -19.15
CA SER A 367 13.88 -42.75 -19.79
C SER A 367 12.74 -42.72 -18.76
N GLY A 368 11.65 -42.04 -19.08
CA GLY A 368 10.48 -41.88 -18.21
C GLY A 368 10.60 -40.77 -17.15
N GLN A 369 11.71 -40.04 -17.10
CA GLN A 369 11.84 -38.87 -16.22
C GLN A 369 11.22 -37.60 -16.83
N THR A 370 11.03 -36.59 -15.99
CA THR A 370 10.60 -35.25 -16.38
C THR A 370 11.77 -34.28 -16.18
N ILE A 371 12.03 -33.43 -17.17
CA ILE A 371 12.95 -32.30 -17.04
C ILE A 371 12.16 -31.12 -16.52
N THR A 372 12.70 -30.46 -15.49
CA THR A 372 12.19 -29.18 -15.02
C THR A 372 13.25 -28.12 -15.28
N VAL A 373 12.86 -27.00 -15.90
CA VAL A 373 13.72 -25.84 -16.17
C VAL A 373 13.17 -24.65 -15.40
N ALA A 374 14.05 -23.91 -14.72
CA ALA A 374 13.73 -22.67 -14.04
C ALA A 374 14.57 -21.52 -14.62
N LEU A 375 13.95 -20.37 -14.83
CA LEU A 375 14.63 -19.10 -15.02
C LEU A 375 14.92 -18.52 -13.63
N VAL A 376 16.18 -18.20 -13.37
CA VAL A 376 16.66 -17.72 -12.08
C VAL A 376 17.32 -16.36 -12.20
N ASN A 377 17.22 -15.55 -11.15
CA ASN A 377 17.95 -14.29 -11.03
C ASN A 377 19.37 -14.53 -10.51
N ALA A 378 20.35 -14.51 -11.41
CA ALA A 378 21.75 -14.75 -11.09
C ALA A 378 22.36 -13.64 -10.23
N THR A 379 21.83 -12.41 -10.30
CA THR A 379 22.28 -11.29 -9.46
C THR A 379 21.74 -11.37 -8.02
N LYS A 380 20.71 -12.18 -7.79
CA LYS A 380 20.06 -12.40 -6.48
C LYS A 380 20.14 -13.85 -6.04
N GLY A 381 21.31 -14.47 -6.14
CA GLY A 381 21.57 -15.80 -5.59
C GLY A 381 20.80 -16.95 -6.27
N ASN A 382 20.55 -16.86 -7.57
CA ASN A 382 19.81 -17.87 -8.36
C ASN A 382 18.39 -18.17 -7.83
N THR A 383 17.67 -17.12 -7.45
CA THR A 383 16.28 -17.22 -7.02
C THR A 383 15.35 -17.40 -8.23
N ALA A 384 14.45 -18.38 -8.16
CA ALA A 384 13.55 -18.72 -9.26
C ALA A 384 12.51 -17.63 -9.55
N VAL A 385 12.31 -17.29 -10.82
CA VAL A 385 11.33 -16.30 -11.28
C VAL A 385 10.32 -16.86 -12.27
N ALA A 386 10.69 -17.91 -13.01
CA ALA A 386 9.79 -18.67 -13.89
C ALA A 386 10.23 -20.13 -13.96
N GLY A 387 9.34 -21.03 -14.34
CA GLY A 387 9.68 -22.43 -14.53
C GLY A 387 8.67 -23.20 -15.37
N GLY A 388 9.12 -24.33 -15.90
CA GLY A 388 8.32 -25.24 -16.70
C GLY A 388 8.86 -26.65 -16.59
N SER A 389 8.05 -27.63 -16.98
CA SER A 389 8.45 -29.03 -17.04
C SER A 389 8.02 -29.67 -18.34
N ALA A 390 8.84 -30.57 -18.86
CA ALA A 390 8.56 -31.37 -20.06
C ALA A 390 9.06 -32.81 -19.86
N ALA A 391 8.39 -33.77 -20.50
CA ALA A 391 8.82 -35.16 -20.46
C ALA A 391 10.23 -35.30 -21.10
N ALA A 392 11.10 -36.09 -20.49
CA ALA A 392 12.40 -36.39 -21.08
C ALA A 392 12.23 -37.22 -22.35
N VAL A 393 13.05 -36.93 -23.36
CA VAL A 393 13.10 -37.68 -24.61
C VAL A 393 14.55 -38.12 -24.75
N VAL A 394 14.83 -39.39 -24.44
CA VAL A 394 16.17 -39.96 -24.54
C VAL A 394 16.40 -40.59 -25.91
N GLY A 395 17.66 -40.61 -26.36
CA GLY A 395 18.06 -41.31 -27.57
C GLY A 395 17.96 -42.83 -27.45
N ALA A 396 18.11 -43.52 -28.60
CA ALA A 396 18.15 -44.97 -28.66
C ALA A 396 19.54 -45.52 -28.28
#